data_AF-A0A1X7T684-F1
#
_entry.id   AF-A0A1X7T684-F1
#
_cell.length_a   1.000
_cell.length_b   1.000
_cell.length_c   1.000
_cell.angle_alpha   90.00
_cell.angle_beta   90.00
_cell.angle_gamma   90.00
#
_symmetry.space_group_name_H-M   'P 1'
#
loop_
_entity.id
_entity.type
_entity.pdbx_description
1 polymer ?
#
loop_
_entity_poly.entity_id
_entity_poly.type
_entity_poly.pdbx_seq_one_letter_code
_entity_poly.pdbx_strand_id
1 'polypeptide(L)'
;STNWKNMKAWWFFPYALLLIAVDSYATDDCNISLNGSNVTEARLSVGDSVVLECNCESDWKQNEDNIINDTRHFITSRNTLNILAVRSTDSGNYTCGDSNIILIVN
;
A
#
# COMPACT_ATOMS: atom_id res chain seq x y z
N SER A 1 20.11 17.79 32.61
CA SER A 1 19.75 18.59 31.42
C SER A 1 18.50 17.96 30.83
N THR A 2 17.34 18.56 31.06
CA THR A 2 16.04 18.01 30.63
C THR A 2 15.30 19.18 29.98
N ASN A 3 15.09 19.12 28.66
CA ASN A 3 14.63 20.26 27.87
C ASN A 3 13.12 20.21 27.71
N TRP A 4 12.47 21.30 28.09
CA TRP A 4 11.05 21.41 28.41
C TRP A 4 10.44 22.50 27.54
N LYS A 5 9.76 22.14 26.45
CA LYS A 5 8.88 22.99 25.64
C LYS A 5 7.87 22.04 24.98
N ASN A 6 6.57 22.04 25.23
CA ASN A 6 5.67 23.09 25.68
C ASN A 6 4.53 22.45 26.48
N MET A 7 4.44 22.76 27.77
CA MET A 7 3.22 22.56 28.54
C MET A 7 2.25 23.69 28.21
N LYS A 8 1.00 23.38 27.87
CA LYS A 8 -0.09 24.32 28.05
C LYS A 8 -1.00 23.80 29.14
N ALA A 9 -0.84 24.41 30.33
CA ALA A 9 -1.75 24.29 31.44
C ALA A 9 -3.10 24.91 31.06
N TRP A 10 -4.19 24.16 31.19
CA TRP A 10 -5.54 24.71 31.15
C TRP A 10 -6.11 24.75 32.56
N TRP A 11 -6.20 25.96 33.10
CA TRP A 11 -6.99 26.27 34.28
C TRP A 11 -8.49 26.16 33.95
N PHE A 12 -9.21 25.52 34.87
CA PHE A 12 -10.66 25.48 35.06
C PHE A 12 -11.53 26.32 34.12
N PHE A 13 -12.23 25.67 33.19
CA PHE A 13 -13.44 26.20 32.56
C PHE A 13 -14.63 25.30 32.93
N PRO A 14 -15.59 25.78 33.73
CA PRO A 14 -16.83 25.06 33.96
C PRO A 14 -17.71 25.23 32.71
N TYR A 15 -18.16 24.11 32.15
CA TYR A 15 -19.27 24.08 31.19
C TYR A 15 -19.05 24.84 29.87
N ALA A 16 -18.22 24.31 28.98
CA ALA A 16 -18.29 24.65 27.56
C ALA A 16 -17.77 23.50 26.68
N LEU A 17 -18.68 22.97 25.86
CA LEU A 17 -18.45 22.13 24.69
C LEU A 17 -17.65 20.83 24.90
N LEU A 18 -18.42 19.75 25.05
CA LEU A 18 -18.05 18.38 24.72
C LEU A 18 -17.85 18.26 23.20
N LEU A 19 -16.88 18.98 22.63
CA LEU A 19 -16.32 18.65 21.33
C LEU A 19 -15.35 17.51 21.58
N ILE A 20 -15.85 16.28 21.48
CA ILE A 20 -15.00 15.13 21.19
C ILE A 20 -14.24 15.48 19.91
N ALA A 21 -13.00 15.92 20.05
CA ALA A 21 -12.02 15.77 19.00
C ALA A 21 -11.90 14.26 18.81
N VAL A 22 -12.62 13.72 17.84
CA VAL A 22 -12.24 12.44 17.25
C VAL A 22 -10.94 12.76 16.54
N ASP A 23 -9.83 12.56 17.25
CA ASP A 23 -8.54 12.45 16.59
C ASP A 23 -8.74 11.33 15.57
N SER A 24 -8.78 11.65 14.29
CA SER A 24 -8.72 10.66 13.24
C SER A 24 -7.39 9.97 13.42
N TYR A 25 -7.38 8.84 14.11
CA TYR A 25 -6.24 7.93 14.11
C TYR A 25 -6.00 7.64 12.63
N ALA A 26 -4.90 8.13 12.09
CA ALA A 26 -4.45 7.71 10.77
C ALA A 26 -4.16 6.21 10.92
N THR A 27 -5.13 5.39 10.58
CA THR A 27 -4.88 3.98 10.34
C THR A 27 -3.99 3.94 9.11
N ASP A 28 -2.82 3.30 9.23
CA ASP A 28 -2.03 2.93 8.06
C ASP A 28 -2.87 1.91 7.28
N ASP A 29 -3.81 2.41 6.48
CA ASP A 29 -4.67 1.59 5.66
C ASP A 29 -3.79 0.93 4.60
N CYS A 30 -3.74 -0.40 4.66
CA CYS A 30 -3.08 -1.22 3.67
C CYS A 30 -3.69 -0.92 2.29
N ASN A 31 -2.85 -0.53 1.33
CA ASN A 31 -3.25 -0.24 -0.03
C ASN A 31 -2.22 -0.75 -1.04
N ILE A 32 -2.72 -0.98 -2.25
CA ILE A 32 -1.93 -1.29 -3.42
C ILE A 32 -2.13 -0.17 -4.44
N SER A 33 -1.04 0.24 -5.08
CA SER A 33 -1.11 1.15 -6.23
C SER A 33 -0.41 0.54 -7.45
N LEU A 34 -0.97 0.80 -8.63
CA LEU A 34 -0.39 0.48 -9.93
C LEU A 34 0.17 1.76 -10.53
N ASN A 35 1.49 1.82 -10.71
CA ASN A 35 2.19 3.01 -11.21
C ASN A 35 1.79 4.30 -10.46
N GLY A 36 1.57 4.19 -9.14
CA GLY A 36 1.13 5.28 -8.26
C GLY A 36 -0.38 5.57 -8.24
N SER A 37 -1.19 4.82 -9.00
CA SER A 37 -2.66 4.97 -9.00
C SER A 37 -3.33 3.86 -8.18
N ASN A 38 -4.24 4.23 -7.28
CA ASN A 38 -5.02 3.26 -6.52
C ASN A 38 -6.15 2.69 -7.39
N VAL A 39 -6.00 1.44 -7.80
CA VAL A 39 -6.94 0.72 -8.69
C VAL A 39 -7.09 -0.72 -8.23
N THR A 40 -8.27 -1.30 -8.48
CA THR A 40 -8.58 -2.69 -8.11
C THR A 40 -8.43 -3.67 -9.28
N GLU A 41 -8.40 -3.18 -10.52
CA GLU A 41 -8.23 -3.96 -11.75
C GLU A 41 -7.37 -3.14 -12.74
N ALA A 42 -6.49 -3.82 -13.47
CA ALA A 42 -5.69 -3.24 -14.53
C ALA A 42 -5.67 -4.13 -15.77
N ARG A 43 -5.80 -3.50 -16.95
CA ARG A 43 -5.71 -4.15 -18.25
C ARG A 43 -4.39 -3.78 -18.90
N LEU A 44 -3.55 -4.77 -19.13
CA LEU A 44 -2.19 -4.59 -19.65
C LEU A 44 -2.05 -5.28 -21.01
N SER A 45 -1.12 -4.79 -21.81
CA SER A 45 -0.72 -5.40 -23.07
C SER A 45 0.57 -6.18 -22.88
N VAL A 46 0.75 -7.26 -23.66
CA VAL A 46 2.02 -7.99 -23.66
C VAL A 46 3.20 -7.06 -23.99
N GLY A 47 4.24 -7.13 -23.17
CA GLY A 47 5.43 -6.27 -23.29
C GLY A 47 5.40 -5.01 -22.42
N ASP A 48 4.27 -4.69 -21.79
CA ASP A 48 4.19 -3.58 -20.83
C ASP A 48 5.15 -3.77 -19.65
N SER A 49 5.43 -2.69 -18.95
CA SER A 49 6.17 -2.71 -17.68
C SER A 49 5.36 -1.96 -16.64
N VAL A 50 5.12 -2.62 -15.52
CA VAL A 50 4.29 -2.08 -14.43
C VAL A 50 5.00 -2.19 -13.09
N VAL A 51 4.68 -1.25 -12.23
CA VAL A 51 5.16 -1.17 -10.85
C VAL A 51 3.97 -1.27 -9.93
N LEU A 52 3.96 -2.30 -9.10
CA LEU A 52 3.00 -2.48 -8.03
C LEU A 52 3.65 -2.07 -6.71
N GLU A 53 3.05 -1.11 -6.04
CA GLU A 53 3.53 -0.60 -4.76
C GLU A 53 2.54 -1.00 -3.66
N CYS A 54 3.06 -1.50 -2.55
CA CYS A 54 2.28 -1.85 -1.38
C CYS A 54 2.89 -1.22 -0.13
N ASN A 55 2.06 -0.58 0.69
CA ASN A 55 2.50 0.03 1.95
C ASN A 55 2.41 -0.92 3.16
N CYS A 56 2.00 -2.17 2.95
CA CYS A 56 1.76 -3.14 4.01
C CYS A 56 3.02 -3.98 4.30
N GLU A 57 3.23 -4.37 5.56
CA GLU A 57 4.33 -5.25 5.98
C GLU A 57 4.03 -6.72 5.62
N SER A 58 3.92 -7.04 4.32
CA SER A 58 3.58 -8.38 3.83
C SER A 58 4.24 -8.69 2.49
N ASP A 59 4.62 -9.94 2.28
CA ASP A 59 5.18 -10.38 1.01
C ASP A 59 4.12 -10.42 -0.11
N TRP A 60 4.55 -10.17 -1.34
CA TRP A 60 3.69 -10.27 -2.51
C TRP A 60 3.36 -11.72 -2.86
N LYS A 61 2.09 -11.93 -3.20
CA LYS A 61 1.61 -13.20 -3.74
C LYS A 61 0.86 -12.99 -5.04
N GLN A 62 0.98 -13.95 -5.96
CA GLN A 62 0.18 -14.05 -7.16
C GLN A 62 -0.66 -15.32 -7.05
N ASN A 63 -1.99 -15.18 -7.06
CA ASN A 63 -2.92 -16.31 -6.93
C ASN A 63 -2.60 -17.20 -5.71
N GLU A 64 -2.30 -16.57 -4.56
CA GLU A 64 -1.94 -17.22 -3.28
C GLU A 64 -0.51 -17.79 -3.22
N ASP A 65 0.18 -17.90 -4.34
CA ASP A 65 1.58 -18.36 -4.40
C ASP A 65 2.56 -17.19 -4.20
N ASN A 66 3.65 -17.44 -3.49
CA ASN A 66 4.71 -16.45 -3.32
C ASN A 66 5.39 -16.16 -4.66
N ILE A 67 5.60 -14.87 -4.95
CA ILE A 67 6.31 -14.47 -6.17
C ILE A 67 7.81 -14.74 -5.99
N ILE A 68 8.37 -15.53 -6.90
CA ILE A 68 9.81 -15.80 -6.93
C ILE A 68 10.48 -14.67 -7.70
N ASN A 69 11.45 -14.01 -7.06
CA ASN A 69 12.28 -13.03 -7.75
C ASN A 69 13.02 -13.69 -8.92
N ASP A 70 12.82 -13.15 -10.12
CA ASP A 70 13.48 -13.54 -11.35
C ASP A 70 13.92 -12.30 -12.16
N THR A 71 14.31 -12.48 -13.42
CA THR A 71 14.80 -11.38 -14.26
C THR A 71 13.72 -10.38 -14.70
N ARG A 72 12.44 -10.76 -14.63
CA ARG A 72 11.27 -9.96 -15.00
C ARG A 72 10.44 -9.53 -13.79
N HIS A 73 10.34 -10.38 -12.77
CA HIS A 73 9.66 -10.13 -11.51
C HIS A 73 10.69 -9.86 -10.44
N PHE A 74 10.85 -8.62 -10.00
CA PHE A 74 11.77 -8.35 -8.90
C PHE A 74 11.22 -7.32 -7.92
N ILE A 75 11.43 -7.63 -6.64
CA ILE A 75 11.08 -6.79 -5.51
C ILE A 75 12.31 -5.98 -5.12
N THR A 76 12.28 -4.67 -5.32
CA THR A 76 13.45 -3.80 -5.15
C THR A 76 13.66 -3.36 -3.71
N SER A 77 12.67 -2.69 -3.10
CA SER A 77 12.68 -2.25 -1.70
C SER A 77 11.28 -1.75 -1.31
N ARG A 78 10.91 -1.85 -0.02
CA ARG A 78 9.58 -1.43 0.49
C ARG A 78 8.41 -2.06 -0.27
N ASN A 79 8.46 -3.38 -0.47
CA ASN A 79 7.36 -4.15 -1.08
C ASN A 79 6.88 -3.57 -2.41
N THR A 80 7.81 -3.08 -3.23
CA THR A 80 7.54 -2.67 -4.62
C THR A 80 7.87 -3.81 -5.55
N LEU A 81 6.87 -4.36 -6.23
CA LEU A 81 6.99 -5.41 -7.21
C LEU A 81 7.06 -4.80 -8.62
N ASN A 82 8.15 -5.07 -9.33
CA ASN A 82 8.33 -4.67 -10.71
C ASN A 82 8.05 -5.88 -11.60
N ILE A 83 7.18 -5.70 -12.59
CA ILE A 83 6.88 -6.71 -13.60
C ILE A 83 7.28 -6.13 -14.96
N LEU A 84 8.37 -6.66 -15.52
CA LEU A 84 8.89 -6.25 -16.81
C LEU A 84 8.44 -7.18 -17.94
N ALA A 85 8.21 -6.60 -19.12
CA ALA A 85 7.81 -7.32 -20.32
C ALA A 85 6.68 -8.32 -20.03
N VAL A 86 5.55 -7.76 -19.55
CA VAL A 86 4.37 -8.48 -19.11
C VAL A 86 3.94 -9.54 -20.13
N ARG A 87 3.54 -10.71 -19.64
CA ARG A 87 3.07 -11.86 -20.42
C ARG A 87 1.67 -12.27 -20.00
N SER A 88 0.98 -13.03 -20.83
CA SER A 88 -0.36 -13.55 -20.51
C SER A 88 -0.41 -14.33 -19.19
N THR A 89 0.68 -15.02 -18.84
CA THR A 89 0.87 -15.77 -17.58
C THR A 89 0.98 -14.87 -16.34
N ASP A 90 1.27 -13.59 -16.53
CA ASP A 90 1.35 -12.62 -15.43
C ASP A 90 -0.07 -12.09 -15.08
N SER A 91 -1.13 -12.58 -15.75
CA SER A 91 -2.50 -12.33 -15.31
C SER A 91 -2.80 -13.03 -13.99
N GLY A 92 -3.57 -12.41 -13.11
CA GLY A 92 -3.94 -13.00 -11.84
C GLY A 92 -4.31 -11.99 -10.77
N ASN A 93 -4.59 -12.51 -9.58
CA ASN A 93 -4.84 -11.72 -8.39
C ASN A 93 -3.53 -11.52 -7.61
N TYR A 94 -3.07 -10.28 -7.52
CA TYR A 94 -1.89 -9.90 -6.77
C TYR A 94 -2.32 -9.40 -5.40
N THR A 95 -1.82 -10.04 -4.34
CA THR A 95 -2.16 -9.70 -2.96
C THR A 95 -0.94 -9.24 -2.18
N CYS A 96 -1.16 -8.28 -1.30
CA CYS A 96 -0.20 -7.79 -0.32
C CYS A 96 -0.97 -7.37 0.94
N GLY A 97 -0.72 -8.05 2.06
CA GLY A 97 -1.55 -7.90 3.27
C GLY A 97 -3.01 -8.26 2.98
N ASP A 98 -3.93 -7.40 3.40
CA ASP A 98 -5.38 -7.54 3.17
C ASP A 98 -5.85 -6.86 1.86
N SER A 99 -4.93 -6.26 1.11
CA SER A 99 -5.22 -5.60 -0.18
C SER A 99 -4.93 -6.51 -1.37
N ASN A 100 -5.67 -6.29 -2.47
CA ASN A 100 -5.47 -7.01 -3.71
C ASN A 100 -5.73 -6.16 -4.97
N ILE A 101 -5.11 -6.54 -6.09
CA ILE A 101 -5.34 -5.98 -7.42
C ILE A 101 -5.39 -7.10 -8.46
N ILE A 102 -6.31 -7.00 -9.42
CA ILE A 102 -6.43 -7.97 -10.52
C ILE A 102 -5.69 -7.42 -11.75
N LEU A 103 -4.71 -8.19 -12.25
CA LEU A 103 -4.07 -7.91 -13.54
C LEU A 103 -4.67 -8.80 -14.63
N ILE A 104 -5.08 -8.18 -15.74
CA ILE A 104 -5.60 -8.86 -16.93
C ILE A 104 -4.71 -8.48 -18.10
N VAL A 105 -4.04 -9.47 -18.70
CA VAL A 105 -3.14 -9.25 -19.83
C VAL A 105 -3.79 -9.76 -21.11
N ASN A 106 -3.86 -8.89 -22.13
CA ASN A 106 -4.41 -9.20 -23.47
C ASN A 106 -3.31 -9.30 -24.54
#